data_AF-A0A644VH96-F1
#
_entry.id   AF-A0A644VH96-F1
#
_cell.length_a   1.000
_cell.length_b   1.000
_cell.length_c   1.000
_cell.angle_alpha   90.00
_cell.angle_beta   90.00
_cell.angle_gamma   90.00
#
_symmetry.space_group_name_H-M   'P 1'
#
loop_
_entity.id
_entity.type
_entity.pdbx_description
1 polymer ?
#
loop_
_entity_poly.entity_id
_entity_poly.type
_entity_poly.pdbx_seq_one_letter_code
_entity_poly.pdbx_strand_id
1 'polypeptide(L)'
;MNKKTKAFLDEFVRQYGNEPVKIPLKEAVDGMDKLFEVLNMNVDLIQLIQKESNLKKHHRAYLHVREELDRTADKQLARMEEIIDEFMNHGGDTSCANCVCSGCDDCKTCLLSPCGKDAKDEEPDCGECVVMSKADFDSMVDDVLTLAELVDMVCHFRCEDLAVLSKYAKLLPELANYEHRRVSVYKDAAFEAEAIMDRWDDAELSIIAELD
;
A
#
# COMPACT_ATOMS: atom_id res chain seq x y z
N MET A 1 -30.71 -10.01 -0.52
CA MET A 1 -31.26 -8.94 -1.39
C MET A 1 -32.66 -8.55 -0.91
N ASN A 2 -32.92 -7.25 -0.71
CA ASN A 2 -34.22 -6.74 -0.27
C ASN A 2 -35.29 -6.99 -1.37
N LYS A 3 -36.53 -7.32 -0.98
CA LYS A 3 -37.66 -7.54 -1.91
C LYS A 3 -37.89 -6.34 -2.84
N LYS A 4 -37.67 -5.12 -2.36
CA LYS A 4 -37.78 -3.89 -3.15
C LYS A 4 -36.71 -3.81 -4.25
N THR A 5 -35.46 -4.12 -3.91
CA THR A 5 -34.32 -4.14 -4.85
C THR A 5 -34.53 -5.18 -5.95
N LYS A 6 -35.02 -6.37 -5.58
CA LYS A 6 -35.32 -7.42 -6.57
C LYS A 6 -36.41 -6.99 -7.55
N ALA A 7 -37.51 -6.43 -7.05
CA ALA A 7 -38.61 -5.98 -7.90
C ALA A 7 -38.18 -4.86 -8.87
N PHE A 8 -37.31 -3.96 -8.42
CA PHE A 8 -36.72 -2.93 -9.28
C PHE A 8 -35.86 -3.54 -10.40
N LEU A 9 -34.94 -4.45 -10.06
CA LEU A 9 -34.07 -5.11 -11.05
C LEU A 9 -34.87 -5.93 -12.07
N ASP A 10 -35.89 -6.67 -11.62
CA ASP A 10 -36.76 -7.46 -12.49
C ASP A 10 -37.52 -6.55 -13.48
N GLU A 11 -38.02 -5.40 -13.02
CA GLU A 11 -38.68 -4.42 -13.88
C GLU A 11 -37.70 -3.72 -14.84
N PHE A 12 -36.49 -3.40 -14.38
CA PHE A 12 -35.44 -2.82 -15.20
C PHE A 12 -35.03 -3.77 -16.33
N VAL A 13 -34.82 -5.05 -16.02
CA VAL A 13 -34.52 -6.09 -17.03
C VAL A 13 -35.69 -6.32 -17.96
N ARG A 14 -36.94 -6.27 -17.47
CA ARG A 14 -38.13 -6.37 -18.34
C ARG A 14 -38.18 -5.24 -19.38
N GLN A 15 -37.76 -4.03 -18.99
CA GLN A 15 -37.80 -2.85 -19.86
C GLN A 15 -36.62 -2.79 -20.84
N TYR A 16 -35.40 -3.11 -20.39
CA TYR A 16 -34.17 -2.86 -21.16
C TYR A 16 -33.38 -4.14 -21.51
N GLY A 17 -33.85 -5.33 -21.13
CA GLY A 17 -33.08 -6.57 -21.23
C GLY A 17 -32.72 -7.04 -22.65
N ASN A 18 -33.37 -6.50 -23.68
CA ASN A 18 -33.04 -6.78 -25.08
C ASN A 18 -32.14 -5.72 -25.72
N GLU A 19 -31.79 -4.65 -25.00
CA GLU A 19 -30.93 -3.59 -25.52
C GLU A 19 -29.45 -3.96 -25.32
N PRO A 20 -28.61 -3.85 -26.37
CA PRO A 20 -27.19 -4.13 -26.24
C PRO A 20 -26.50 -3.02 -25.45
N VAL A 21 -26.02 -3.35 -24.24
CA VAL A 21 -25.22 -2.43 -23.42
C VAL A 21 -23.74 -2.58 -23.80
N LYS A 22 -23.07 -1.44 -24.05
CA LYS A 22 -21.63 -1.39 -24.26
C LYS A 22 -20.96 -0.93 -22.97
N ILE A 23 -20.12 -1.78 -22.40
CA ILE A 23 -19.30 -1.49 -21.23
C ILE A 23 -17.84 -1.68 -21.65
N PRO A 24 -16.93 -0.75 -21.33
CA PRO A 24 -15.50 -0.98 -21.48
C PRO A 24 -15.08 -2.25 -20.76
N LEU A 25 -14.27 -3.10 -21.41
CA LEU A 25 -13.84 -4.37 -20.82
C LEU A 25 -13.14 -4.17 -19.46
N LYS A 26 -12.38 -3.08 -19.30
CA LYS A 26 -11.72 -2.73 -18.04
C LYS A 26 -12.74 -2.54 -16.92
N GLU A 27 -13.77 -1.73 -17.14
CA GLU A 27 -14.84 -1.50 -16.16
C GLU A 27 -15.60 -2.79 -15.81
N ALA A 28 -15.83 -3.65 -16.80
CA ALA A 28 -16.46 -4.94 -16.57
C ALA A 28 -15.58 -5.87 -15.70
N VAL A 29 -14.27 -5.90 -15.94
CA VAL A 29 -13.31 -6.67 -15.12
C VAL A 29 -13.19 -6.08 -13.71
N ASP A 30 -13.07 -4.77 -13.58
CA ASP A 30 -13.01 -4.08 -12.27
C ASP A 30 -14.27 -4.37 -11.43
N GLY A 31 -15.45 -4.38 -12.07
CA GLY A 31 -16.70 -4.77 -11.42
C GLY A 31 -16.74 -6.25 -11.01
N MET A 32 -16.16 -7.14 -11.82
CA MET A 32 -16.03 -8.57 -11.47
C MET A 32 -15.07 -8.79 -10.30
N ASP A 33 -13.95 -8.08 -10.25
CA ASP A 33 -12.97 -8.20 -9.16
C ASP A 33 -13.58 -7.76 -7.83
N LYS A 34 -14.31 -6.65 -7.81
CA LYS A 34 -15.06 -6.19 -6.61
C LYS A 34 -16.12 -7.20 -6.18
N LEU A 35 -16.80 -7.87 -7.12
CA LEU A 35 -17.74 -8.95 -6.80
C LEU A 35 -17.02 -10.14 -6.13
N PHE A 36 -15.87 -10.55 -6.65
CA PHE A 36 -15.07 -11.63 -6.05
C PHE A 36 -14.52 -11.24 -4.66
N GLU A 37 -14.15 -9.98 -4.47
CA GLU A 37 -13.75 -9.45 -3.16
C GLU A 37 -14.85 -9.66 -2.11
N VAL A 38 -16.09 -9.25 -2.42
CA VAL A 38 -17.25 -9.45 -1.52
C VAL A 38 -17.52 -10.93 -1.27
N LEU A 39 -17.38 -11.80 -2.28
CA LEU A 39 -17.56 -13.24 -2.09
C LEU A 39 -16.51 -13.83 -1.13
N ASN A 40 -15.25 -13.44 -1.27
CA ASN A 40 -14.16 -13.90 -0.40
C ASN A 40 -14.33 -13.40 1.03
N MET A 41 -14.70 -12.12 1.22
CA MET A 41 -15.04 -11.57 2.53
C MET A 41 -16.12 -12.42 3.25
N ASN A 42 -17.18 -12.79 2.53
CA ASN A 42 -18.23 -13.64 3.10
C ASN A 42 -17.72 -15.04 3.50
N VAL A 43 -16.77 -15.62 2.76
CA VAL A 43 -16.15 -16.91 3.13
C VAL A 43 -15.46 -16.81 4.48
N ASP A 44 -14.72 -15.73 4.75
CA ASP A 44 -14.02 -15.52 6.02
C ASP A 44 -14.99 -15.44 7.20
N LEU A 45 -16.10 -14.70 7.05
CA LEU A 45 -17.16 -14.65 8.08
C LEU A 45 -17.79 -16.02 8.33
N ILE A 46 -18.08 -16.79 7.28
CA ILE A 46 -18.64 -18.14 7.42
C ILE A 46 -17.66 -19.05 8.18
N GLN A 47 -16.36 -18.96 7.90
CA GLN A 47 -15.34 -19.73 8.63
C GLN A 47 -15.30 -19.35 10.12
N LEU A 48 -15.37 -18.06 10.44
CA LEU A 48 -15.42 -17.58 11.83
C LEU A 48 -16.68 -18.08 12.55
N ILE A 49 -17.85 -18.04 11.91
CA ILE A 49 -19.12 -18.56 12.48
C ILE A 49 -19.05 -20.07 12.75
N GLN A 50 -18.44 -20.84 11.85
CA GLN A 50 -18.24 -22.28 12.05
C GLN A 50 -17.27 -22.54 13.20
N LYS A 51 -16.15 -21.80 13.25
CA LYS A 51 -15.16 -21.89 14.33
C LYS A 51 -15.78 -21.52 15.66
N GLU A 52 -16.59 -20.47 15.71
CA GLU A 52 -17.34 -20.05 16.89
C GLU A 52 -18.28 -21.16 17.37
N SER A 53 -19.01 -21.79 16.44
CA SER A 53 -19.94 -22.88 16.73
C SER A 53 -19.25 -24.12 17.34
N ASN A 54 -18.06 -24.45 16.85
CA ASN A 54 -17.21 -25.50 17.43
C ASN A 54 -16.62 -25.07 18.80
N LEU A 55 -16.33 -23.78 18.91
CA LEU A 55 -15.87 -23.01 20.08
C LEU A 55 -16.76 -23.08 21.33
N LYS A 56 -18.08 -23.26 21.16
CA LYS A 56 -19.09 -22.97 22.20
C LYS A 56 -18.87 -23.63 23.56
N LYS A 57 -18.15 -24.75 23.63
CA LYS A 57 -17.83 -25.45 24.88
C LYS A 57 -16.60 -24.90 25.62
N HIS A 58 -15.76 -24.12 24.95
CA HIS A 58 -14.50 -23.58 25.46
C HIS A 58 -14.60 -22.07 25.68
N HIS A 59 -15.07 -21.65 26.87
CA HIS A 59 -15.42 -20.26 27.19
C HIS A 59 -14.39 -19.21 26.73
N ARG A 60 -13.10 -19.40 27.02
CA ARG A 60 -12.04 -18.44 26.65
C ARG A 60 -11.77 -18.38 25.15
N ALA A 61 -11.63 -19.52 24.48
CA ALA A 61 -11.35 -19.56 23.04
C ALA A 61 -12.54 -19.06 22.21
N TYR A 62 -13.76 -19.34 22.68
CA TYR A 62 -15.00 -18.81 22.11
C TYR A 62 -15.05 -17.29 22.11
N LEU A 63 -14.71 -16.65 23.25
CA LEU A 63 -14.77 -15.18 23.36
C LEU A 63 -13.83 -14.49 22.36
N HIS A 64 -12.60 -14.98 22.20
CA HIS A 64 -11.67 -14.43 21.21
C HIS A 64 -12.18 -14.57 19.76
N VAL A 65 -12.83 -15.69 19.43
CA VAL A 65 -13.42 -15.87 18.09
C VAL A 65 -14.65 -14.97 17.90
N ARG A 66 -15.41 -14.71 18.96
CA ARG A 66 -16.54 -13.78 18.94
C ARG A 66 -16.08 -12.34 18.70
N GLU A 67 -15.05 -11.90 19.42
CA GLU A 67 -14.43 -10.58 19.22
C GLU A 67 -13.87 -10.43 17.79
N GLU A 68 -13.24 -11.47 17.26
CA GLU A 68 -12.72 -11.46 15.88
C GLU A 68 -13.84 -11.42 14.84
N LEU A 69 -14.95 -12.11 15.10
CA LEU A 69 -16.13 -12.10 14.23
C LEU A 69 -16.75 -10.69 14.17
N ASP A 70 -16.92 -10.03 15.33
CA ASP A 70 -17.48 -8.68 15.39
C ASP A 70 -16.57 -7.68 14.64
N ARG A 71 -15.25 -7.73 14.88
CA ARG A 71 -14.27 -6.89 14.15
C ARG A 71 -14.28 -7.13 12.64
N THR A 72 -14.35 -8.39 12.23
CA THR A 72 -14.38 -8.76 10.82
C THR A 72 -15.67 -8.27 10.16
N ALA A 73 -16.81 -8.40 10.84
CA ALA A 73 -18.09 -7.93 10.34
C ALA A 73 -18.09 -6.41 10.13
N ASP A 74 -17.58 -5.64 11.10
CA ASP A 74 -17.49 -4.18 11.00
C ASP A 74 -16.57 -3.75 9.86
N LYS A 75 -15.40 -4.38 9.73
CA LYS A 75 -14.45 -4.12 8.63
C LYS A 75 -15.06 -4.42 7.27
N GLN A 76 -15.76 -5.54 7.13
CA GLN A 76 -16.40 -5.92 5.87
C GLN A 76 -17.58 -5.00 5.53
N LEU A 77 -18.33 -4.53 6.53
CA LEU A 77 -19.40 -3.55 6.32
C LEU A 77 -18.85 -2.25 5.74
N ALA A 78 -17.79 -1.69 6.34
CA ALA A 78 -17.14 -0.48 5.84
C ALA A 78 -16.64 -0.66 4.39
N ARG A 79 -15.99 -1.79 4.09
CA ARG A 79 -15.52 -2.07 2.73
C ARG A 79 -16.66 -2.22 1.72
N MET A 80 -17.78 -2.83 2.12
CA MET A 80 -18.95 -2.93 1.24
C MET A 80 -19.59 -1.56 0.96
N GLU A 81 -19.59 -0.65 1.94
CA GLU A 81 -20.06 0.73 1.75
C GLU A 81 -19.16 1.47 0.73
N GLU A 82 -17.83 1.35 0.85
CA GLU A 82 -16.90 1.90 -0.14
C GLU A 82 -17.15 1.37 -1.56
N ILE A 83 -17.33 0.05 -1.72
CA ILE A 83 -17.61 -0.57 -3.03
C ILE A 83 -18.92 -0.04 -3.63
N ILE A 84 -19.94 0.18 -2.80
CA ILE A 84 -21.22 0.75 -3.24
C ILE A 84 -21.03 2.21 -3.66
N ASP A 85 -20.31 3.01 -2.88
CA ASP A 85 -20.04 4.41 -3.20
C ASP A 85 -19.23 4.55 -4.49
N GLU A 86 -18.19 3.72 -4.67
CA GLU A 86 -17.46 3.63 -5.94
C GLU A 86 -18.42 3.32 -7.10
N PHE A 87 -19.30 2.33 -6.96
CA PHE A 87 -20.25 1.95 -8.02
C PHE A 87 -21.26 3.06 -8.34
N MET A 88 -21.75 3.77 -7.33
CA MET A 88 -22.76 4.83 -7.48
C MET A 88 -22.14 6.14 -8.01
N ASN A 89 -20.92 6.47 -7.60
CA ASN A 89 -20.24 7.71 -7.97
C ASN A 89 -19.48 7.62 -9.31
N HIS A 90 -19.22 6.42 -9.83
CA HIS A 90 -18.77 6.23 -11.21
C HIS A 90 -19.86 6.43 -12.28
N GLY A 91 -21.12 6.69 -11.90
CA GLY A 91 -22.22 7.01 -12.82
C GLY A 91 -22.31 8.47 -13.25
N GLY A 92 -21.34 9.30 -12.86
CA GLY A 92 -21.44 10.76 -12.88
C GLY A 92 -20.77 11.52 -14.00
N ASP A 93 -20.24 10.91 -15.09
CA ASP A 93 -19.78 11.75 -16.21
C ASP A 93 -19.60 11.01 -17.55
N THR A 94 -20.66 10.93 -18.36
CA THR A 94 -20.55 10.51 -19.78
C THR A 94 -20.61 11.69 -20.75
N SER A 95 -20.60 12.95 -20.26
CA SER A 95 -20.53 14.15 -21.11
C SER A 95 -19.11 14.75 -21.20
N CYS A 96 -18.16 14.28 -20.40
CA CYS A 96 -16.83 14.87 -20.25
C CYS A 96 -15.69 14.03 -20.88
N ALA A 97 -16.04 13.03 -21.70
CA ALA A 97 -15.09 12.04 -22.24
C ALA A 97 -13.93 12.60 -23.10
N ASN A 98 -13.99 13.89 -23.50
CA ASN A 98 -12.93 14.59 -24.24
C ASN A 98 -12.47 15.90 -23.56
N CYS A 99 -12.81 16.13 -22.30
CA CYS A 99 -12.32 17.29 -21.57
C CYS A 99 -10.88 17.05 -21.09
N VAL A 100 -10.02 18.07 -21.17
CA VAL A 100 -8.63 17.95 -20.74
C VAL A 100 -8.51 17.84 -19.21
N CYS A 101 -9.52 18.31 -18.46
CA CYS A 101 -9.63 18.08 -17.02
C CYS A 101 -10.46 16.82 -16.74
N SER A 102 -9.81 15.66 -16.81
CA SER A 102 -10.42 14.38 -16.46
C SER A 102 -10.71 14.32 -14.96
N GLY A 103 -11.98 14.49 -14.56
CA GLY A 103 -12.44 14.27 -13.18
C GLY A 103 -12.51 15.52 -12.31
N CYS A 104 -13.52 16.37 -12.52
CA CYS A 104 -13.83 17.51 -11.65
C CYS A 104 -15.26 17.37 -11.13
N ASP A 105 -15.43 17.44 -9.80
CA ASP A 105 -16.75 17.31 -9.16
C ASP A 105 -17.66 18.55 -9.37
N ASP A 106 -17.11 19.70 -9.81
CA ASP A 106 -17.92 20.90 -10.10
C ASP A 106 -17.33 21.79 -11.23
N CYS A 107 -17.78 21.53 -12.47
CA CYS A 107 -17.23 22.09 -13.72
C CYS A 107 -17.33 23.63 -13.86
N LYS A 108 -18.16 24.31 -13.04
CA LYS A 108 -18.36 25.78 -13.11
C LYS A 108 -17.23 26.61 -12.48
N THR A 109 -16.33 25.97 -11.72
CA THR A 109 -15.29 26.61 -10.89
C THR A 109 -13.87 26.19 -11.29
N CYS A 110 -13.74 25.44 -12.39
CA CYS A 110 -12.47 24.88 -12.84
C CYS A 110 -11.60 25.92 -13.58
N LEU A 111 -10.40 26.22 -13.05
CA LEU A 111 -9.45 27.22 -13.56
C LEU A 111 -8.80 26.84 -14.91
N LEU A 112 -8.76 25.54 -15.24
CA LEU A 112 -8.18 24.98 -16.47
C LEU A 112 -9.23 24.58 -17.51
N SER A 113 -10.52 24.69 -17.16
CA SER A 113 -11.59 24.35 -18.08
C SER A 113 -11.80 25.47 -19.10
N PRO A 114 -11.94 25.15 -20.42
CA PRO A 114 -12.39 26.13 -21.42
C PRO A 114 -13.76 26.76 -21.11
N CYS A 115 -14.47 26.24 -20.11
CA CYS A 115 -15.82 26.63 -19.73
C CYS A 115 -15.88 27.74 -18.65
N GLY A 116 -14.79 27.98 -17.91
CA GLY A 116 -14.67 29.07 -16.96
C GLY A 116 -13.89 30.23 -17.57
N LYS A 117 -14.51 31.39 -17.72
CA LYS A 117 -13.77 32.60 -18.09
C LYS A 117 -12.93 33.07 -16.90
N ASP A 118 -11.64 33.22 -17.16
CA ASP A 118 -10.68 34.10 -16.47
C ASP A 118 -10.37 33.82 -14.98
N ALA A 119 -9.33 33.02 -14.69
CA ALA A 119 -8.40 33.20 -13.55
C ALA A 119 -7.27 32.16 -13.69
N LYS A 120 -6.10 32.50 -14.24
CA LYS A 120 -4.87 32.92 -13.53
C LYS A 120 -4.45 32.02 -12.37
N ASP A 121 -3.29 31.39 -12.60
CA ASP A 121 -2.55 30.44 -11.78
C ASP A 121 -2.38 30.87 -10.31
N GLU A 122 -2.90 30.08 -9.37
CA GLU A 122 -2.40 30.03 -7.99
C GLU A 122 -2.27 28.55 -7.59
N GLU A 123 -1.04 28.13 -7.28
CA GLU A 123 -0.70 26.76 -6.85
C GLU A 123 -1.27 26.45 -5.46
N PRO A 124 -1.66 25.19 -5.19
CA PRO A 124 -2.13 24.78 -3.88
C PRO A 124 -0.97 24.71 -2.87
N ASP A 125 -1.17 25.37 -1.74
CA ASP A 125 -0.35 25.31 -0.53
C ASP A 125 -0.39 23.88 0.06
N CYS A 126 0.51 23.02 -0.40
CA CYS A 126 0.89 21.81 0.31
C CYS A 126 2.04 22.18 1.23
N GLY A 127 1.77 22.18 2.54
CA GLY A 127 2.80 22.36 3.57
C GLY A 127 4.03 21.50 3.28
N GLU A 128 5.21 22.09 3.46
CA GLU A 128 6.57 21.57 3.26
C GLU A 128 6.70 20.17 2.64
N CYS A 129 6.22 20.01 1.40
CA CYS A 129 6.42 18.79 0.63
C CYS A 129 7.76 18.90 -0.10
N VAL A 130 8.64 17.92 0.08
CA VAL A 130 9.83 17.79 -0.77
C VAL A 130 9.39 17.19 -2.11
N VAL A 131 9.19 18.04 -3.11
CA VAL A 131 8.81 17.63 -4.46
C VAL A 131 10.07 17.41 -5.30
N MET A 132 10.16 16.26 -5.96
CA MET A 132 11.20 15.96 -6.96
C MET A 132 10.59 15.40 -8.24
N SER A 133 11.29 15.52 -9.37
CA SER A 133 10.80 14.94 -10.62
C SER A 133 10.87 13.41 -10.57
N LYS A 134 9.96 12.75 -11.27
CA LYS A 134 9.99 11.27 -11.37
C LYS A 134 11.31 10.76 -11.94
N ALA A 135 11.89 11.48 -12.91
CA ALA A 135 13.16 11.10 -13.51
C ALA A 135 14.31 11.15 -12.50
N ASP A 136 14.33 12.16 -11.62
CA ASP A 136 15.34 12.27 -10.56
C ASP A 136 15.14 11.19 -9.49
N PHE A 137 13.89 10.88 -9.14
CA PHE A 137 13.57 9.77 -8.23
C PHE A 137 14.01 8.42 -8.79
N ASP A 138 13.69 8.13 -10.06
CA ASP A 138 14.08 6.88 -10.73
C ASP A 138 15.61 6.76 -10.78
N SER A 139 16.33 7.86 -11.07
CA SER A 139 17.80 7.90 -11.03
C SER A 139 18.36 7.63 -9.63
N MET A 140 17.74 8.18 -8.59
CA MET A 140 18.16 7.96 -7.19
C MET A 140 17.97 6.51 -6.77
N VAL A 141 16.90 5.85 -7.23
CA VAL A 141 16.68 4.42 -6.99
C VAL A 141 17.80 3.59 -7.64
N ASP A 142 18.16 3.89 -8.89
CA ASP A 142 19.24 3.20 -9.60
C ASP A 142 20.60 3.37 -8.89
N ASP A 143 20.88 4.58 -8.37
CA ASP A 143 22.09 4.86 -7.59
C ASP A 143 22.13 4.04 -6.29
N VAL A 144 21.00 3.93 -5.57
CA VAL A 144 20.90 3.12 -4.34
C VAL A 144 21.13 1.63 -4.64
N LEU A 145 20.56 1.12 -5.73
CA LEU A 145 20.79 -0.27 -6.15
C LEU A 145 22.26 -0.52 -6.49
N THR A 146 22.88 0.42 -7.22
CA THR A 146 24.31 0.35 -7.56
C THR A 146 25.18 0.36 -6.29
N LEU A 147 24.86 1.19 -5.31
CA LEU A 147 25.56 1.21 -4.03
C LEU A 147 25.44 -0.12 -3.28
N ALA A 148 24.25 -0.74 -3.29
CA ALA A 148 24.05 -2.04 -2.65
C ALA A 148 24.93 -3.13 -3.27
N GLU A 149 25.03 -3.17 -4.61
CA GLU A 149 25.92 -4.10 -5.32
C GLU A 149 27.40 -3.86 -4.99
N LEU A 150 27.83 -2.59 -4.92
CA LEU A 150 29.21 -2.26 -4.55
C LEU A 150 29.54 -2.67 -3.11
N VAL A 151 28.62 -2.47 -2.17
CA VAL A 151 28.79 -2.90 -0.78
C VAL A 151 28.92 -4.42 -0.69
N ASP A 152 28.05 -5.17 -1.38
CA ASP A 152 28.11 -6.64 -1.41
C ASP A 152 29.45 -7.14 -1.97
N MET A 153 29.91 -6.54 -3.08
CA MET A 153 31.21 -6.87 -3.68
C MET A 153 32.37 -6.62 -2.70
N VAL A 154 32.39 -5.46 -2.01
CA VAL A 154 33.42 -5.15 -1.02
C VAL A 154 33.35 -6.11 0.16
N CYS A 155 32.16 -6.42 0.67
CA CYS A 155 31.97 -7.40 1.74
C CYS A 155 32.51 -8.77 1.34
N HIS A 156 32.21 -9.24 0.12
CA HIS A 156 32.71 -10.50 -0.42
C HIS A 156 34.24 -10.55 -0.45
N PHE A 157 34.88 -9.57 -1.10
CA PHE A 157 36.35 -9.50 -1.16
C PHE A 157 36.99 -9.40 0.21
N ARG A 158 36.39 -8.67 1.15
CA ARG A 158 36.89 -8.57 2.53
C ARG A 158 36.79 -9.90 3.29
N CYS A 159 35.73 -10.66 3.10
CA CYS A 159 35.61 -12.00 3.66
C CYS A 159 36.68 -12.95 3.10
N GLU A 160 36.96 -12.87 1.80
CA GLU A 160 38.04 -13.65 1.17
C GLU A 160 39.43 -13.23 1.67
N ASP A 161 39.70 -11.93 1.73
CA ASP A 161 40.95 -11.37 2.26
C ASP A 161 41.19 -11.82 3.70
N LEU A 162 40.16 -11.77 4.56
CA LEU A 162 40.23 -12.26 5.93
C LEU A 162 40.57 -13.76 5.99
N ALA A 163 40.02 -14.56 5.09
CA ALA A 163 40.32 -15.99 5.03
C ALA A 163 41.78 -16.26 4.63
N VAL A 164 42.33 -15.45 3.72
CA VAL A 164 43.75 -15.52 3.33
C VAL A 164 44.64 -15.02 4.46
N LEU A 165 44.35 -13.86 5.03
CA LEU A 165 45.12 -13.25 6.12
C LEU A 165 45.12 -14.13 7.38
N SER A 166 44.01 -14.79 7.71
CA SER A 166 43.94 -15.75 8.82
C SER A 166 44.93 -16.91 8.67
N LYS A 167 45.20 -17.38 7.44
CA LYS A 167 46.20 -18.42 7.20
C LYS A 167 47.62 -17.92 7.51
N TYR A 168 47.94 -16.68 7.12
CA TYR A 168 49.25 -16.06 7.33
C TYR A 168 49.47 -15.53 8.76
N ALA A 169 48.40 -15.14 9.46
CA ALA A 169 48.42 -14.70 10.85
C ALA A 169 48.99 -15.78 11.80
N LYS A 170 48.86 -17.07 11.44
CA LYS A 170 49.47 -18.19 12.18
C LYS A 170 51.01 -18.16 12.17
N LEU A 171 51.60 -17.50 11.17
CA LEU A 171 53.05 -17.42 10.97
C LEU A 171 53.63 -16.10 11.47
N LEU A 172 52.80 -15.06 11.63
CA LEU A 172 53.20 -13.70 11.97
C LEU A 172 52.30 -13.13 13.10
N PRO A 173 52.72 -13.22 14.37
CA PRO A 173 51.93 -12.77 15.53
C PRO A 173 51.53 -11.30 15.50
N GLU A 174 52.35 -10.43 14.90
CA GLU A 174 52.01 -9.01 14.75
C GLU A 174 50.87 -8.78 13.76
N LEU A 175 50.78 -9.59 12.71
CA LEU A 175 49.67 -9.53 11.76
C LEU A 175 48.37 -10.03 12.40
N ALA A 176 48.44 -11.08 13.23
CA ALA A 176 47.28 -11.56 14.00
C ALA A 176 46.72 -10.47 14.94
N ASN A 177 47.60 -9.78 15.67
CA ASN A 177 47.21 -8.67 16.55
C ASN A 177 46.69 -7.45 15.77
N TYR A 178 47.26 -7.18 14.59
CA TYR A 178 46.80 -6.13 13.69
C TYR A 178 45.38 -6.42 13.16
N GLU A 179 45.10 -7.65 12.73
CA GLU A 179 43.76 -8.06 12.28
C GLU A 179 42.74 -8.04 13.41
N HIS A 180 43.08 -8.55 14.59
CA HIS A 180 42.17 -8.57 15.73
C HIS A 180 41.66 -7.18 16.12
N ARG A 181 42.55 -6.17 16.11
CA ARG A 181 42.20 -4.76 16.39
C ARG A 181 41.31 -4.13 15.32
N ARG A 182 41.38 -4.57 14.07
CA ARG A 182 40.53 -4.03 12.99
C ARG A 182 39.17 -4.71 12.95
N VAL A 183 39.14 -6.02 13.13
CA VAL A 183 37.89 -6.78 13.21
C VAL A 183 37.04 -6.32 14.39
N SER A 184 37.65 -5.97 15.53
CA SER A 184 36.90 -5.37 16.64
C SER A 184 36.27 -4.04 16.25
N VAL A 185 37.02 -3.16 15.57
CA VAL A 185 36.49 -1.86 15.11
C VAL A 185 35.30 -2.02 14.14
N TYR A 186 35.35 -2.99 13.22
CA TYR A 186 34.22 -3.24 12.33
C TYR A 186 32.99 -3.80 13.05
N LYS A 187 33.20 -4.63 14.08
CA LYS A 187 32.10 -5.12 14.92
C LYS A 187 31.48 -3.99 15.74
N ASP A 188 32.29 -3.10 16.28
CA ASP A 188 31.82 -1.94 17.03
C ASP A 188 31.02 -0.99 16.11
N ALA A 189 31.51 -0.75 14.89
CA ALA A 189 30.81 0.06 13.90
C ALA A 189 29.51 -0.58 13.41
N ALA A 190 29.48 -1.91 13.21
CA ALA A 190 28.27 -2.63 12.84
C ALA A 190 27.23 -2.59 13.95
N PHE A 191 27.63 -2.77 15.22
CA PHE A 191 26.75 -2.65 16.37
C PHE A 191 26.13 -1.24 16.48
N GLU A 192 26.92 -0.19 16.26
CA GLU A 192 26.40 1.19 16.26
C GLU A 192 25.44 1.43 15.08
N ALA A 193 25.73 0.87 13.90
CA ALA A 193 24.84 0.97 12.74
C ALA A 193 23.51 0.25 12.97
N GLU A 194 23.53 -0.96 13.51
CA GLU A 194 22.31 -1.69 13.92
C GLU A 194 21.52 -0.89 14.96
N ALA A 195 22.19 -0.33 15.97
CA ALA A 195 21.53 0.52 16.96
C ALA A 195 20.93 1.80 16.38
N ILE A 196 21.48 2.35 15.28
CA ILE A 196 20.89 3.47 14.55
C ILE A 196 19.63 3.01 13.80
N MET A 197 19.70 1.87 13.11
CA MET A 197 18.57 1.31 12.37
C MET A 197 17.42 0.95 13.30
N ASP A 198 17.70 0.29 14.43
CA ASP A 198 16.68 -0.02 15.45
C ASP A 198 16.00 1.26 15.97
N ARG A 199 16.78 2.34 16.19
CA ARG A 199 16.21 3.65 16.58
C ARG A 199 15.34 4.27 15.49
N TRP A 200 15.65 4.04 14.22
CA TRP A 200 14.87 4.54 13.10
C TRP A 200 13.61 3.71 12.86
N ASP A 201 13.68 2.40 13.06
CA ASP A 201 12.53 1.50 12.99
C ASP A 201 11.54 1.75 14.13
N ASP A 202 12.05 2.07 15.33
CA ASP A 202 11.25 2.43 16.51
C ASP A 202 10.81 3.91 16.53
N ALA A 203 11.44 4.76 15.72
CA ALA A 203 10.97 6.12 15.51
C ALA A 203 9.70 6.04 14.65
N GLU A 204 8.53 6.03 15.29
CA GLU A 204 7.28 6.39 14.63
C GLU A 204 7.56 7.65 13.80
N LEU A 205 7.35 7.59 12.48
CA LEU A 205 7.25 8.78 11.63
C LEU A 205 6.04 9.58 12.12
N SER A 206 6.20 10.24 13.27
CA SER A 206 5.35 11.33 13.70
C SER A 206 5.61 12.42 12.67
N ILE A 207 4.77 12.40 11.63
CA ILE A 207 4.47 13.60 10.86
C ILE A 207 4.33 14.70 11.90
N ILE A 208 5.11 15.76 11.73
CA ILE A 208 5.13 16.94 12.57
C ILE A 208 3.73 17.56 12.45
N ALA A 209 2.79 17.04 13.23
CA ALA A 209 1.65 17.76 13.70
C ALA A 209 2.15 18.54 14.90
N GLU A 210 1.90 19.86 14.88
CA GLU A 210 2.28 20.84 15.89
C GLU A 210 3.65 21.50 15.62
N LEU A 211 3.59 22.65 14.93
CA LEU A 211 3.92 23.96 15.52
C LEU A 211 3.41 25.08 14.59
N ASP A 212 2.31 25.71 15.04
CA ASP A 212 1.72 27.02 14.71
C ASP A 212 1.51 27.47 13.25
#